data_AF-J3IY88-F1
#
_entry.id   AF-J3IY88-F1
#
_cell.length_a   1.000
_cell.length_b   1.000
_cell.length_c   1.000
_cell.angle_alpha   90.00
_cell.angle_beta   90.00
_cell.angle_gamma   90.00
#
_symmetry.space_group_name_H-M   'P 1'
#
loop_
_entity.id
_entity.type
_entity.pdbx_description
1 polymer ?
#
loop_
_entity_poly.entity_id
_entity_poly.type
_entity_poly.pdbx_seq_one_letter_code
_entity_poly.pdbx_strand_id
1 'polypeptide(L)'
;MSARWTTAVLDPQITGGWAVARSPEGFLVDANGALFPRDWLKRQDLDLLCEHGIGHFDGEPVFLLELRSASELPGCSWRGLRAFMLEGDFDTFKVLGYAAQIGTWAREHRFCGSCGQP
;
A
#
# COMPACT_ATOMS: atom_id res chain seq x y z
N MET A 1 1.54 9.43 24.42
CA MET A 1 0.73 9.47 23.18
C MET A 1 1.35 8.46 22.23
N SER A 2 0.56 7.54 21.67
CA SER A 2 1.07 6.64 20.63
C SER A 2 1.38 7.43 19.35
N ALA A 3 2.35 7.01 18.56
CA ALA A 3 2.57 7.58 17.24
C ALA A 3 1.37 7.28 16.35
N ARG A 4 0.99 8.24 15.48
CA ARG A 4 -0.12 8.07 14.52
C ARG A 4 0.12 6.92 13.56
N TRP A 5 1.38 6.68 13.18
CA TRP A 5 1.79 5.53 12.38
C TRP A 5 2.67 4.59 13.20
N THR A 6 2.37 3.30 13.18
CA THR A 6 3.19 2.23 13.79
C THR A 6 3.28 1.05 12.83
N THR A 7 4.48 0.61 12.48
CA THR A 7 4.68 -0.57 11.63
C THR A 7 4.39 -1.85 12.40
N ALA A 8 3.71 -2.80 11.78
CA ALA A 8 3.47 -4.13 12.33
C ALA A 8 3.21 -5.11 11.19
N VAL A 9 3.55 -6.38 11.40
CA VAL A 9 3.14 -7.45 10.50
C VAL A 9 1.74 -7.88 10.91
N LEU A 10 0.74 -7.59 10.08
CA LEU A 10 -0.65 -7.97 10.36
C LEU A 10 -1.04 -9.21 9.57
N ASP A 11 -1.92 -10.02 10.14
CA ASP A 11 -2.57 -11.13 9.43
C ASP A 11 -3.49 -10.57 8.33
N PRO A 12 -3.27 -10.90 7.04
CA PRO A 12 -4.17 -10.51 5.96
C PRO A 12 -5.62 -11.00 6.14
N GLN A 13 -5.89 -11.97 7.01
CA GLN A 13 -7.24 -12.46 7.31
C GLN A 13 -8.06 -11.53 8.22
N ILE A 14 -7.45 -10.53 8.87
CA ILE A 14 -8.19 -9.50 9.61
C ILE A 14 -9.16 -8.81 8.64
N THR A 15 -10.40 -8.57 9.06
CA THR A 15 -11.41 -7.89 8.22
C THR A 15 -11.34 -6.37 8.36
N GLY A 16 -11.69 -5.65 7.31
CA GLY A 16 -11.74 -4.19 7.32
C GLY A 16 -10.37 -3.52 7.31
N GLY A 17 -10.33 -2.26 7.76
CA GLY A 17 -9.14 -1.42 7.78
C GLY A 17 -8.95 -0.57 6.52
N TRP A 18 -7.80 0.08 6.47
CA TRP A 18 -7.36 0.92 5.36
C TRP A 18 -6.41 0.16 4.45
N ALA A 19 -6.33 0.58 3.19
CA ALA A 19 -5.33 0.08 2.28
C ALA A 19 -4.79 1.19 1.38
N VAL A 20 -3.52 1.02 1.01
CA VAL A 20 -2.86 1.78 -0.06
C VAL A 20 -2.63 0.82 -1.22
N ALA A 21 -2.93 1.26 -2.45
CA ALA A 21 -2.65 0.49 -3.65
C ALA A 21 -1.41 1.06 -4.34
N ARG A 22 -0.44 0.19 -4.66
CA ARG A 22 0.81 0.56 -5.34
C ARG A 22 0.97 -0.23 -6.63
N SER A 23 1.41 0.43 -7.68
CA SER A 23 1.82 -0.17 -8.96
C SER A 23 3.23 0.33 -9.33
N PRO A 24 3.80 -0.11 -10.46
CA PRO A 24 5.04 0.49 -10.99
C PRO A 24 4.98 2.01 -11.22
N GLU A 25 3.78 2.57 -11.40
CA GLU A 25 3.56 4.01 -11.65
C GLU A 25 3.47 4.83 -10.36
N GLY A 26 3.38 4.18 -9.20
CA GLY A 26 3.29 4.83 -7.89
C GLY A 26 2.08 4.36 -7.10
N PHE A 27 1.44 5.28 -6.37
CA PHE A 27 0.27 4.99 -5.55
C PHE A 27 -1.01 5.51 -6.20
N LEU A 28 -2.08 4.73 -6.07
CA LEU A 28 -3.41 5.18 -6.42
C LEU A 28 -3.84 6.29 -5.47
N VAL A 29 -4.46 7.34 -6.00
CA VAL A 29 -5.07 8.42 -5.22
C VAL A 29 -6.41 8.82 -5.79
N ASP A 30 -7.29 9.36 -4.94
CA ASP A 30 -8.48 10.09 -5.32
C ASP A 30 -8.48 11.50 -4.67
N ALA A 31 -9.64 12.17 -4.62
CA ALA A 31 -9.80 13.47 -3.98
C ALA A 31 -9.55 13.46 -2.45
N ASN A 32 -9.59 12.29 -1.80
CA ASN A 32 -9.40 12.09 -0.36
C ASN A 32 -7.98 11.62 -0.01
N GLY A 33 -7.15 11.28 -1.00
CA GLY A 33 -5.76 10.91 -0.83
C GLY A 33 -5.47 9.46 -1.26
N ALA A 34 -4.48 8.83 -0.62
CA ALA A 34 -3.97 7.51 -1.00
C ALA A 34 -4.50 6.35 -0.13
N LEU A 35 -5.22 6.65 0.95
CA LEU A 35 -5.79 5.67 1.87
C LEU A 35 -7.25 5.42 1.49
N PHE A 36 -7.56 4.19 1.13
CA PHE A 36 -8.91 3.75 0.78
C PHE A 36 -9.42 2.74 1.80
N PRO A 37 -10.74 2.64 2.01
CA PRO A 37 -11.30 1.48 2.69
C PRO A 37 -10.83 0.21 1.98
N ARG A 38 -10.22 -0.71 2.72
CA ARG A 38 -9.62 -1.92 2.14
C ARG A 38 -10.63 -2.72 1.32
N ASP A 39 -11.84 -2.90 1.86
CA ASP A 39 -12.90 -3.63 1.18
C ASP A 39 -13.38 -2.94 -0.09
N TRP A 40 -13.24 -1.61 -0.19
CA TRP A 40 -13.53 -0.91 -1.43
C TRP A 40 -12.50 -1.23 -2.51
N LEU A 41 -11.20 -1.21 -2.19
CA LEU A 41 -10.15 -1.59 -3.14
C LEU A 41 -10.30 -3.05 -3.59
N LYS A 42 -10.61 -3.98 -2.67
CA LYS A 42 -10.79 -5.40 -2.99
C LYS A 42 -11.99 -5.71 -3.89
N ARG A 43 -12.95 -4.78 -4.00
CA ARG A 43 -14.08 -4.89 -4.94
C ARG A 43 -13.77 -4.36 -6.33
N GLN A 44 -12.65 -3.65 -6.50
CA GLN A 44 -12.22 -3.16 -7.81
C GLN A 44 -11.53 -4.28 -8.60
N ASP A 45 -11.57 -4.21 -9.92
CA ASP A 45 -10.86 -5.13 -10.81
C ASP A 45 -9.38 -4.71 -10.94
N LEU A 46 -8.60 -5.00 -9.88
CA LEU A 46 -7.18 -4.66 -9.79
C LEU A 46 -6.31 -5.87 -10.11
N ASP A 47 -5.24 -5.66 -10.89
CA ASP A 47 -4.23 -6.68 -11.20
C ASP A 47 -3.30 -6.92 -10.00
N LEU A 48 -3.83 -7.54 -8.94
CA LEU A 48 -3.17 -7.74 -7.67
C LEU A 48 -1.97 -8.70 -7.80
N LEU A 49 -0.81 -8.27 -7.32
CA LEU A 49 0.36 -9.11 -7.15
C LEU A 49 0.32 -9.82 -5.79
N CYS A 50 0.16 -9.04 -4.71
CA CYS A 50 0.10 -9.54 -3.35
C CYS A 50 -0.52 -8.51 -2.39
N GLU A 51 -0.87 -8.97 -1.19
CA GLU A 51 -1.39 -8.16 -0.11
C GLU A 51 -0.55 -8.36 1.17
N HIS A 52 -0.19 -7.27 1.85
CA HIS A 52 0.58 -7.30 3.09
C HIS A 52 -0.05 -6.40 4.15
N GLY A 53 -0.21 -6.91 5.37
CA GLY A 53 -0.50 -6.07 6.53
C GLY A 53 0.76 -5.34 6.99
N ILE A 54 0.75 -4.01 6.95
CA ILE A 54 1.96 -3.19 7.10
C ILE A 54 2.03 -2.37 8.40
N GLY A 55 0.90 -2.19 9.10
CA GLY A 55 0.91 -1.48 10.37
C GLY A 55 -0.44 -0.88 10.74
N HIS A 56 -0.42 0.07 11.67
CA HIS A 56 -1.60 0.79 12.12
C HIS A 56 -1.44 2.30 11.92
N PHE A 57 -2.49 2.93 11.38
CA PHE A 57 -2.60 4.38 11.22
C PHE A 57 -3.79 4.90 12.03
N ASP A 58 -3.54 5.80 12.97
CA ASP A 58 -4.51 6.27 13.98
C ASP A 58 -5.23 5.11 14.70
N GLY A 59 -4.51 3.99 14.90
CA GLY A 59 -5.02 2.77 15.54
C GLY A 59 -5.72 1.78 14.60
N GLU A 60 -6.03 2.17 13.36
CA GLU A 60 -6.68 1.33 12.37
C GLU A 60 -5.67 0.51 11.56
N PRO A 61 -5.94 -0.77 11.24
CA PRO A 61 -5.01 -1.60 10.48
C PRO A 61 -4.88 -1.09 9.04
N VAL A 62 -3.66 -1.09 8.52
CA VAL A 62 -3.31 -0.65 7.17
C VAL A 62 -2.65 -1.79 6.40
N PHE A 63 -3.12 -1.96 5.17
CA PHE A 63 -2.64 -2.97 4.24
C PHE A 63 -2.04 -2.33 2.98
N LEU A 64 -1.04 -2.99 2.40
CA LEU A 64 -0.54 -2.71 1.06
C LEU A 64 -1.16 -3.71 0.09
N LEU A 65 -1.80 -3.21 -0.95
CA LEU A 65 -2.13 -3.97 -2.16
C LEU A 65 -1.07 -3.60 -3.22
N GLU A 66 -0.11 -4.48 -3.42
CA GLU A 66 0.87 -4.33 -4.49
C GLU A 66 0.27 -4.90 -5.78
N LEU A 67 0.25 -4.10 -6.83
CA LEU A 67 -0.31 -4.42 -8.13
C LEU A 67 0.80 -4.70 -9.13
N ARG A 68 0.51 -5.59 -10.07
CA ARG A 68 1.42 -5.94 -11.15
C ARG A 68 1.46 -4.84 -12.21
N SER A 69 0.33 -4.19 -12.47
CA SER A 69 0.17 -3.05 -13.39
C SER A 69 -0.77 -1.98 -12.81
N ALA A 70 -0.73 -0.77 -13.35
CA ALA A 70 -1.66 0.30 -12.99
C ALA A 70 -3.03 0.01 -13.62
N SER A 71 -4.09 0.19 -12.82
CA SER A 71 -5.48 0.08 -13.29
C SER A 71 -6.10 1.47 -13.45
N GLU A 72 -6.95 1.63 -14.47
CA GLU A 72 -7.78 2.82 -14.60
C GLU A 72 -9.00 2.71 -13.69
N LEU A 73 -9.11 3.62 -12.73
CA LEU A 73 -10.28 3.73 -11.84
C LEU A 73 -10.89 5.13 -11.94
N PRO A 74 -12.22 5.25 -12.14
CA PRO A 74 -12.87 6.56 -12.22
C PRO A 74 -12.58 7.43 -11.00
N GLY A 75 -12.22 8.69 -11.24
CA GLY A 75 -11.90 9.65 -10.18
C GLY A 75 -10.56 9.41 -9.49
N CYS A 76 -9.78 8.42 -9.93
CA CYS A 76 -8.47 8.11 -9.39
C CYS A 76 -7.34 8.47 -10.36
N SER A 77 -6.14 8.65 -9.82
CA SER A 77 -4.90 8.81 -10.60
C SER A 77 -3.73 8.13 -9.91
N TRP A 78 -2.63 7.95 -10.64
CA TRP A 78 -1.40 7.36 -10.11
C TRP A 78 -0.36 8.45 -9.82
N ARG A 79 0.25 8.39 -8.63
CA ARG A 79 1.23 9.38 -8.18
C ARG A 79 2.47 8.74 -7.58
N GLY A 80 3.63 9.20 -8.04
CA GLY A 80 4.91 8.78 -7.47
C GLY A 80 5.11 9.24 -6.03
N LEU A 81 5.85 8.44 -5.24
CA LEU A 81 6.10 8.69 -3.82
C LEU A 81 6.68 10.09 -3.52
N ARG A 82 7.50 10.62 -4.43
CA ARG A 82 8.09 11.96 -4.30
C ARG A 82 7.04 13.07 -4.21
N ALA A 83 5.89 12.94 -4.87
CA ALA A 83 4.85 13.96 -4.82
C ALA A 83 4.30 14.12 -3.38
N PHE A 84 4.08 13.01 -2.67
CA PHE A 84 3.60 13.02 -1.29
C PHE A 84 4.61 13.64 -0.31
N MET A 85 5.91 13.44 -0.55
CA MET A 85 6.95 14.10 0.24
C MET A 85 6.84 15.63 0.19
N LEU A 86 6.39 16.19 -0.94
CA LEU A 86 6.32 17.64 -1.15
C LEU A 86 5.03 18.27 -0.61
N GLU A 87 3.98 17.49 -0.34
CA GLU A 87 2.69 17.99 0.15
C GLU A 87 2.68 18.30 1.66
N GLY A 88 3.67 17.81 2.41
CA GLY A 88 3.83 18.12 3.83
C GLY A 88 2.99 17.28 4.80
N ASP A 89 2.16 16.35 4.31
CA ASP A 89 1.56 15.31 5.16
C ASP A 89 2.59 14.19 5.42
N PHE A 90 3.41 14.42 6.44
CA PHE A 90 4.49 13.51 6.81
C PHE A 90 4.00 12.17 7.35
N ASP A 91 2.80 12.08 7.93
CA ASP A 91 2.31 10.83 8.48
C ASP A 91 1.85 9.90 7.35
N THR A 92 1.08 10.42 6.38
CA THR A 92 0.74 9.69 5.16
C THR A 92 2.00 9.33 4.36
N PHE A 93 2.95 10.26 4.23
CA PHE A 93 4.21 9.98 3.55
C PHE A 93 4.99 8.82 4.20
N LYS A 94 5.00 8.70 5.53
CA LYS A 94 5.64 7.55 6.22
C LYS A 94 4.95 6.23 5.90
N VAL A 95 3.61 6.21 5.86
CA VAL A 95 2.84 5.02 5.47
C VAL A 95 3.23 4.59 4.05
N LEU A 96 3.16 5.52 3.10
CA LEU A 96 3.46 5.25 1.69
C LEU A 96 4.94 4.90 1.47
N GLY A 97 5.85 5.53 2.21
CA GLY A 97 7.28 5.22 2.17
C GLY A 97 7.56 3.79 2.61
N TYR A 98 6.97 3.35 3.73
CA TYR A 98 7.10 1.98 4.20
C TYR A 98 6.42 0.99 3.24
N ALA A 99 5.22 1.31 2.75
CA ALA A 99 4.52 0.50 1.76
C ALA A 99 5.35 0.31 0.48
N ALA A 100 6.04 1.35 0.01
CA ALA A 100 6.92 1.24 -1.15
C ALA A 100 8.13 0.32 -0.91
N GLN A 101 8.68 0.30 0.30
CA GLN A 101 9.75 -0.62 0.68
C GLN A 101 9.26 -2.08 0.66
N ILE A 102 8.10 -2.35 1.29
CA ILE A 102 7.51 -3.70 1.31
C ILE A 102 7.10 -4.14 -0.10
N GLY A 103 6.49 -3.27 -0.90
CA GLY A 103 6.11 -3.58 -2.28
C GLY A 103 7.32 -3.89 -3.17
N THR A 104 8.42 -3.13 -3.01
CA THR A 104 9.68 -3.42 -3.71
C THR A 104 10.24 -4.78 -3.31
N TRP A 105 10.31 -5.07 -2.00
CA TRP A 105 10.72 -6.39 -1.51
C TRP A 105 9.86 -7.50 -2.11
N ALA A 106 8.53 -7.37 -2.07
CA ALA A 106 7.59 -8.38 -2.56
C ALA A 106 7.75 -8.66 -4.06
N ARG A 107 8.11 -7.65 -4.85
CA ARG A 107 8.39 -7.79 -6.28
C ARG A 107 9.71 -8.49 -6.57
N GLU A 108 10.74 -8.14 -5.83
CA GLU A 108 12.13 -8.53 -6.12
C GLU A 108 12.55 -9.83 -5.44
N HIS A 109 11.85 -10.24 -4.37
CA HIS A 109 12.15 -11.43 -3.58
C HIS A 109 11.08 -12.51 -3.73
N ARG A 110 10.57 -12.67 -4.95
CA ARG A 110 9.57 -13.70 -5.32
C ARG A 110 10.14 -15.12 -5.39
N PHE A 111 11.45 -15.25 -5.31
CA PHE A 111 12.17 -16.52 -5.30
C PHE A 111 13.26 -16.45 -4.23
N CYS A 112 13.53 -17.60 -3.60
CA CYS A 112 14.57 -17.74 -2.61
C CYS A 112 15.95 -17.50 -3.23
N GLY A 113 16.69 -16.52 -2.72
CA GLY A 113 18.05 -16.22 -3.19
C GLY A 113 19.07 -17.35 -2.99
N SER A 114 18.75 -18.38 -2.18
CA SER A 114 19.62 -19.54 -1.97
C SER A 114 19.38 -20.68 -2.96
N CYS A 115 18.13 -20.99 -3.31
CA CYS A 115 17.78 -22.17 -4.11
C CYS A 115 16.99 -21.87 -5.39
N GLY A 116 16.60 -20.61 -5.61
CA GLY A 116 15.84 -20.17 -6.78
C GLY A 116 14.39 -20.67 -6.83
N GLN A 117 13.92 -21.40 -5.82
CA GLN A 117 12.52 -21.81 -5.71
C GLN A 117 11.65 -20.61 -5.34
N PRO A 118 10.36 -20.58 -5.76
CA PRO A 118 9.40 -19.59 -5.29
C PRO A 118 9.27 -19.56 -3.76
#